data_AF-A0A349DIE4-F1
#
_entry.id   AF-A0A349DIE4-F1
#
_cell.length_a   1.000
_cell.length_b   1.000
_cell.length_c   1.000
_cell.angle_alpha   90.00
_cell.angle_beta   90.00
_cell.angle_gamma   90.00
#
_symmetry.space_group_name_H-M   'P 1'
#
loop_
_entity.id
_entity.type
_entity.pdbx_description
1 polymer ?
#
loop_
_entity_poly.entity_id
_entity_poly.type
_entity_poly.pdbx_seq_one_letter_code
_entity_poly.pdbx_strand_id
1 'polypeptide(L)'
;MRRITLLSSAVMMILAVFTFSCKQQEATPVQDVTNNSISEEVIQQFALLGIDARKATHGNITNPLSGETITGYSLNDLFVSDAQFEQMKNSKVLKGPKGEQYRTFNLVSKPRTIRVLGYTGGSNALGTTLRDALVQAVNRYNAENLALSFTLAFGTNFNAYDIVVYQVSNGAIGASAGFPSGGAPYKWVRMNSGVNNAGLQTARHIVMHEMGHCIGFRHTDWFNRSISCGSGGNEGSGSIGAIHIPGTPTSFDAQSIMLSCGGLGTPGEFSIYDRAALNFLY
;
A
#
# COMPACT_ATOMS: atom_id res chain seq x y z
N MET A 1 -71.82 -69.49 14.37
CA MET A 1 -70.77 -69.12 15.36
C MET A 1 -69.47 -68.88 14.63
N ARG A 2 -68.65 -67.97 15.17
CA ARG A 2 -67.38 -67.38 14.68
C ARG A 2 -67.48 -66.20 13.71
N ARG A 3 -66.93 -65.10 14.23
CA ARG A 3 -66.77 -63.74 13.71
C ARG A 3 -65.71 -63.70 12.61
N ILE A 4 -65.72 -62.64 11.80
CA ILE A 4 -64.56 -61.76 11.54
C ILE A 4 -65.08 -60.40 11.04
N THR A 5 -64.53 -59.36 11.64
CA THR A 5 -64.72 -57.92 11.43
C THR A 5 -63.98 -57.40 10.20
N LEU A 6 -64.51 -56.40 9.50
CA LEU A 6 -63.75 -55.51 8.62
C LEU A 6 -64.31 -54.07 8.68
N LEU A 7 -63.41 -53.14 9.02
CA LEU A 7 -63.57 -51.68 9.02
C LEU A 7 -63.72 -51.14 7.60
N SER A 8 -64.51 -50.08 7.42
CA SER A 8 -64.37 -49.08 6.34
C SER A 8 -65.16 -47.81 6.73
N SER A 9 -64.49 -46.70 7.05
CA SER A 9 -64.23 -45.57 6.14
C SER A 9 -65.29 -44.46 6.25
N ALA A 10 -65.08 -43.50 7.16
CA ALA A 10 -65.79 -42.22 7.17
C ALA A 10 -64.77 -41.10 6.87
N VAL A 11 -64.90 -40.49 5.69
CA VAL A 11 -64.12 -39.34 5.23
C VAL A 11 -64.79 -38.07 5.73
N MET A 12 -64.11 -37.28 6.56
CA MET A 12 -64.56 -35.94 6.94
C MET A 12 -63.45 -34.94 6.59
N MET A 13 -63.77 -34.11 5.60
CA MET A 13 -62.93 -33.08 5.00
C MET A 13 -62.94 -31.83 5.89
N ILE A 14 -61.84 -31.54 6.58
CA ILE A 14 -61.64 -30.27 7.31
C ILE A 14 -60.51 -29.50 6.61
N LEU A 15 -60.88 -28.39 6.01
CA LEU A 15 -60.02 -27.43 5.34
C LEU A 15 -59.40 -26.50 6.40
N ALA A 16 -58.18 -26.78 6.84
CA ALA A 16 -57.42 -25.92 7.75
C ALA A 16 -56.47 -25.02 6.94
N VAL A 17 -56.87 -23.76 6.74
CA VAL A 17 -56.01 -22.71 6.17
C VAL A 17 -55.03 -22.27 7.26
N PHE A 18 -53.79 -22.74 7.20
CA PHE A 18 -52.70 -22.23 8.03
C PHE A 18 -52.18 -20.93 7.42
N THR A 19 -52.49 -19.81 8.05
CA THR A 19 -51.85 -18.52 7.76
C THR A 19 -50.44 -18.52 8.34
N PHE A 20 -49.43 -18.50 7.47
CA PHE A 20 -48.04 -18.26 7.84
C PHE A 20 -47.89 -16.80 8.32
N SER A 21 -47.88 -16.60 9.64
CA SER A 21 -47.43 -15.35 10.25
C SER A 21 -45.91 -15.44 10.44
N CYS A 22 -45.14 -14.84 9.54
CA CYS A 22 -43.75 -14.50 9.84
C CYS A 22 -43.77 -13.46 10.96
N LYS A 23 -43.45 -13.89 12.19
CA LYS A 23 -42.98 -12.96 13.21
C LYS A 23 -41.71 -12.31 12.66
N GLN A 24 -41.82 -11.02 12.33
CA GLN A 24 -40.67 -10.17 12.10
C GLN A 24 -39.92 -10.09 13.43
N GLN A 25 -38.86 -10.88 13.53
CA GLN A 25 -37.97 -10.89 14.67
C GLN A 25 -37.20 -9.58 14.57
N GLU A 26 -37.53 -8.61 15.42
CA GLU A 26 -36.72 -7.42 15.61
C GLU A 26 -35.30 -7.89 15.94
N ALA A 27 -34.41 -7.76 14.95
CA ALA A 27 -33.00 -7.92 15.17
C ALA A 27 -32.61 -6.85 16.18
N THR A 28 -32.31 -7.28 17.39
CA THR A 28 -31.55 -6.50 18.36
C THR A 28 -30.33 -5.98 17.59
N PRO A 29 -30.04 -4.66 17.59
CA PRO A 29 -28.86 -4.16 16.90
C PRO A 29 -27.66 -4.85 17.53
N VAL A 30 -27.09 -5.80 16.81
CA VAL A 30 -25.79 -6.37 17.11
C VAL A 30 -24.87 -5.16 17.06
N GLN A 31 -24.39 -4.75 18.23
CA GLN A 31 -23.29 -3.81 18.29
C GLN A 31 -22.11 -4.49 17.61
N ASP A 32 -21.83 -4.07 16.39
CA ASP A 32 -20.64 -4.47 15.67
C ASP A 32 -19.44 -4.03 16.49
N VAL A 33 -18.74 -5.04 16.99
CA VAL A 33 -17.46 -4.91 17.67
C VAL A 33 -16.44 -4.47 16.61
N THR A 34 -16.14 -3.16 16.59
CA THR A 34 -14.99 -2.49 15.96
C THR A 34 -14.16 -3.32 14.98
N ASN A 35 -14.49 -3.27 13.69
CA ASN A 35 -13.53 -3.55 12.63
C ASN A 35 -13.02 -2.20 12.11
N ASN A 36 -11.71 -1.99 12.12
CA ASN A 36 -11.01 -0.81 11.61
C ASN A 36 -11.12 -0.65 10.06
N SER A 37 -12.25 -1.04 9.46
CA SER A 37 -12.57 -0.85 8.04
C SER A 37 -13.16 0.54 7.80
N ILE A 38 -12.77 1.18 6.71
CA ILE A 38 -13.31 2.49 6.30
C ILE A 38 -14.73 2.38 5.72
N SER A 39 -15.47 3.50 5.74
CA SER A 39 -16.83 3.53 5.19
C SER A 39 -16.86 3.42 3.66
N GLU A 40 -17.99 2.98 3.11
CA GLU A 40 -18.18 2.86 1.66
C GLU A 40 -18.03 4.22 0.95
N GLU A 41 -18.43 5.32 1.60
CA GLU A 41 -18.23 6.67 1.08
C GLU A 41 -16.74 7.01 0.97
N VAL A 42 -15.93 6.62 1.95
CA VAL A 42 -14.47 6.84 1.91
C VAL A 42 -13.82 5.94 0.86
N ILE A 43 -14.27 4.69 0.71
CA ILE A 43 -13.85 3.80 -0.38
C ILE A 43 -14.15 4.44 -1.73
N GLN A 44 -15.35 5.02 -1.90
CA GLN A 44 -15.72 5.72 -3.13
C GLN A 44 -14.91 6.98 -3.36
N GLN A 45 -14.60 7.76 -2.31
CA GLN A 45 -13.72 8.92 -2.41
C GLN A 45 -12.31 8.51 -2.85
N PHE A 46 -11.74 7.46 -2.27
CA PHE A 46 -10.50 6.88 -2.75
C PHE A 46 -10.64 6.39 -4.20
N ALA A 47 -11.75 5.74 -4.57
CA ALA A 47 -12.00 5.29 -5.94
C ALA A 47 -12.17 6.45 -6.95
N LEU A 48 -12.64 7.62 -6.53
CA LEU A 48 -12.63 8.85 -7.35
C LEU A 48 -11.21 9.40 -7.53
N LEU A 49 -10.38 9.23 -6.50
CA LEU A 49 -8.92 9.38 -6.58
C LEU A 49 -8.25 8.16 -7.25
N GLY A 50 -9.07 7.21 -7.68
CA GLY A 50 -8.75 5.93 -8.30
C GLY A 50 -8.12 4.88 -7.37
N ILE A 51 -7.82 5.21 -6.12
CA ILE A 51 -7.18 4.33 -5.13
C ILE A 51 -8.16 3.24 -4.66
N ASP A 52 -7.73 1.98 -4.68
CA ASP A 52 -8.49 0.84 -4.19
C ASP A 52 -8.28 0.73 -2.70
N ALA A 53 -9.17 1.39 -1.97
CA ALA A 53 -9.17 1.40 -0.52
C ALA A 53 -10.07 0.32 0.09
N ARG A 54 -10.53 -0.68 -0.68
CA ARG A 54 -11.44 -1.73 -0.15
C ARG A 54 -10.84 -2.55 0.99
N LYS A 55 -9.50 -2.60 1.09
CA LYS A 55 -8.77 -3.23 2.19
C LYS A 55 -8.10 -2.20 3.13
N ALA A 56 -8.39 -0.92 2.96
CA ALA A 56 -7.78 0.11 3.77
C ALA A 56 -8.36 0.12 5.18
N THR A 57 -7.51 0.50 6.12
CA THR A 57 -7.91 0.76 7.50
C THR A 57 -7.67 2.22 7.82
N HIS A 58 -8.61 2.85 8.54
CA HIS A 58 -8.40 4.20 9.09
C HIS A 58 -8.07 4.11 10.57
N GLY A 59 -7.13 4.94 10.99
CA GLY A 59 -6.75 5.02 12.39
C GLY A 59 -5.47 5.79 12.61
N ASN A 60 -4.97 5.68 13.84
CA ASN A 60 -3.77 6.35 14.28
C ASN A 60 -2.55 5.47 14.00
N ILE A 61 -1.57 6.01 13.29
CA ILE A 61 -0.22 5.45 13.25
C ILE A 61 0.68 6.33 14.10
N THR A 62 1.21 5.74 15.17
CA THR A 62 2.28 6.35 15.95
C THR A 62 3.61 5.88 15.38
N ASN A 63 4.44 6.83 14.94
CA ASN A 63 5.82 6.53 14.61
C ASN A 63 6.57 6.19 15.91
N PRO A 64 7.14 4.99 16.05
CA PRO A 64 7.74 4.55 17.30
C PRO A 64 9.09 5.25 17.61
N LEU A 65 9.62 6.04 16.68
CA LEU A 65 10.85 6.81 16.85
C LEU A 65 10.57 8.25 17.27
N SER A 66 9.66 8.94 16.58
CA SER A 66 9.32 10.32 16.91
C SER A 66 8.23 10.46 17.98
N GLY A 67 7.44 9.41 18.22
CA GLY A 67 6.22 9.49 19.03
C GLY A 67 5.08 10.26 18.35
N GLU A 68 5.32 10.79 17.16
CA GLU A 68 4.32 11.51 16.38
C GLU A 68 3.21 10.55 15.97
N THR A 69 1.97 10.95 16.25
CA THR A 69 0.78 10.20 15.86
C THR A 69 0.08 10.95 14.76
N ILE A 70 -0.09 10.26 13.63
CA ILE A 70 -0.80 10.78 12.46
C ILE A 70 -2.02 9.90 12.22
N THR A 71 -3.18 10.53 12.12
CA THR A 71 -4.43 9.87 11.72
C THR A 71 -4.50 9.80 10.20
N GLY A 72 -4.90 8.65 9.68
CA GLY A 72 -5.05 8.46 8.24
C GLY A 72 -5.33 7.02 7.85
N TYR A 73 -5.10 6.75 6.58
CA TYR A 73 -5.45 5.53 5.89
C TYR A 73 -4.21 4.69 5.60
N SER A 74 -4.22 3.44 6.07
CA SER A 74 -3.20 2.44 5.70
C SER A 74 -3.70 1.62 4.51
N LEU A 75 -2.93 1.64 3.42
CA LEU A 75 -3.22 1.02 2.13
C LEU A 75 -2.09 0.05 1.78
N ASN A 76 -2.09 -1.20 2.27
CA ASN A 76 -0.99 -2.18 2.08
C ASN A 76 0.42 -1.60 2.36
N ASP A 77 1.06 -1.02 1.34
CA ASP A 77 2.39 -0.42 1.28
C ASP A 77 2.41 1.13 1.26
N LEU A 78 1.26 1.78 1.28
CA LEU A 78 1.14 3.24 1.31
C LEU A 78 0.40 3.71 2.56
N PHE A 79 0.89 4.78 3.19
CA PHE A 79 0.13 5.53 4.20
C PHE A 79 -0.27 6.91 3.67
N VAL A 80 -1.55 7.25 3.81
CA VAL A 80 -2.12 8.55 3.44
C VAL A 80 -2.74 9.19 4.68
N SER A 81 -2.12 10.24 5.21
CA SER A 81 -2.71 11.01 6.33
C SER A 81 -4.02 11.68 5.94
N ASP A 82 -4.87 12.02 6.91
CA ASP A 82 -6.11 12.75 6.65
C ASP A 82 -5.84 14.09 5.93
N ALA A 83 -4.80 14.81 6.34
CA ALA A 83 -4.39 16.05 5.68
C ALA A 83 -4.00 15.83 4.21
N GLN A 84 -3.25 14.76 3.92
CA GLN A 84 -2.95 14.38 2.54
C GLN A 84 -4.19 13.97 1.78
N PHE A 85 -5.13 13.24 2.41
CA PHE A 85 -6.40 12.86 1.80
C PHE A 85 -7.29 14.08 1.46
N GLU A 86 -7.29 15.11 2.30
CA GLU A 86 -7.98 16.38 2.00
C GLU A 86 -7.30 17.15 0.87
N GLN A 87 -5.96 17.24 0.87
CA GLN A 87 -5.22 17.81 -0.26
C GLN A 87 -5.52 17.05 -1.54
N MET A 88 -5.67 15.73 -1.42
CA MET A 88 -6.01 14.86 -2.49
C MET A 88 -7.42 15.14 -3.04
N LYS A 89 -8.45 15.32 -2.22
CA LYS A 89 -9.79 15.60 -2.77
C LYS A 89 -9.87 16.88 -3.61
N ASN A 90 -8.92 17.80 -3.45
CA ASN A 90 -8.93 19.12 -4.08
C ASN A 90 -8.13 19.24 -5.40
N SER A 91 -7.56 18.15 -5.93
CA SER A 91 -6.67 18.23 -7.10
C SER A 91 -7.25 17.61 -8.38
N LYS A 92 -6.80 18.06 -9.56
CA LYS A 92 -7.30 17.64 -10.88
C LYS A 92 -6.86 16.20 -11.23
N VAL A 93 -7.82 15.36 -11.65
CA VAL A 93 -7.62 13.97 -12.08
C VAL A 93 -7.19 13.92 -13.55
N LEU A 94 -6.12 13.19 -13.88
CA LEU A 94 -5.70 12.91 -15.26
C LEU A 94 -5.80 11.40 -15.50
N LYS A 95 -6.46 10.95 -16.58
CA LYS A 95 -6.47 9.54 -16.99
C LYS A 95 -5.38 9.31 -18.05
N GLY A 96 -4.40 8.45 -17.75
CA GLY A 96 -3.36 8.03 -18.69
C GLY A 96 -3.56 6.59 -19.21
N PRO A 97 -2.78 6.16 -20.22
CA PRO A 97 -2.66 4.76 -20.63
C PRO A 97 -2.25 3.86 -19.46
N LYS A 98 -2.31 2.53 -19.63
CA LYS A 98 -2.18 1.54 -18.56
C LYS A 98 -0.93 0.67 -18.76
N GLY A 99 0.14 0.96 -18.02
CA GLY A 99 1.38 0.16 -18.05
C GLY A 99 2.67 0.95 -17.88
N GLU A 100 2.60 2.24 -17.63
CA GLU A 100 3.74 3.14 -17.67
C GLU A 100 4.52 3.23 -16.35
N GLN A 101 5.60 4.02 -16.35
CA GLN A 101 6.22 4.52 -15.13
C GLN A 101 5.50 5.81 -14.71
N TYR A 102 5.04 5.88 -13.47
CA TYR A 102 4.22 6.99 -12.98
C TYR A 102 4.86 7.71 -11.81
N ARG A 103 4.55 9.00 -11.72
CA ARG A 103 4.90 9.82 -10.58
C ARG A 103 3.71 10.54 -9.98
N THR A 104 3.91 10.98 -8.75
CA THR A 104 3.05 11.93 -8.08
C THR A 104 3.20 13.34 -8.68
N PHE A 105 2.32 14.28 -8.29
CA PHE A 105 2.46 15.69 -8.64
C PHE A 105 3.63 16.35 -7.91
N ASN A 106 3.95 15.89 -6.70
CA ASN A 106 5.03 16.41 -5.87
C ASN A 106 6.33 15.69 -6.16
N LEU A 107 7.41 16.41 -6.41
CA LEU A 107 8.73 15.84 -6.61
C LEU A 107 9.72 16.45 -5.62
N VAL A 108 10.86 15.78 -5.43
CA VAL A 108 11.96 16.35 -4.66
C VAL A 108 12.62 17.45 -5.48
N SER A 109 12.92 18.59 -4.87
CA SER A 109 13.67 19.65 -5.53
C SER A 109 15.09 19.17 -5.85
N LYS A 110 15.55 19.43 -7.08
CA LYS A 110 16.86 19.02 -7.60
C LYS A 110 17.67 20.24 -8.08
N PRO A 111 19.02 20.21 -8.02
CA PRO A 111 19.86 19.12 -7.49
C PRO A 111 19.85 19.05 -5.96
N ARG A 112 19.99 17.85 -5.38
CA ARG A 112 19.96 17.67 -3.91
C ARG A 112 20.68 16.39 -3.46
N THR A 113 21.33 16.45 -2.30
CA THR A 113 21.76 15.26 -1.56
C THR A 113 20.70 14.87 -0.54
N ILE A 114 20.19 13.65 -0.64
CA ILE A 114 19.25 13.02 0.30
C ILE A 114 20.06 12.23 1.32
N ARG A 115 19.94 12.58 2.60
CA ARG A 115 20.57 11.86 3.71
C ARG A 115 19.63 10.76 4.19
N VAL A 116 20.07 9.52 4.06
CA VAL A 116 19.36 8.32 4.47
C VAL A 116 19.96 7.78 5.77
N LEU A 117 19.11 7.50 6.75
CA LEU A 117 19.48 6.83 7.99
C LEU A 117 18.88 5.42 8.03
N GLY A 118 19.72 4.40 8.18
CA GLY A 118 19.29 3.11 8.68
C GLY A 118 19.26 3.12 10.21
N TYR A 119 18.08 3.04 10.80
CA TYR A 119 17.93 3.15 12.25
C TYR A 119 18.48 1.90 12.97
N THR A 120 19.24 2.09 14.05
CA THR A 120 19.90 1.00 14.79
C THR A 120 19.56 0.93 16.28
N GLY A 121 18.51 1.63 16.73
CA GLY A 121 18.15 1.72 18.15
C GLY A 121 17.03 0.78 18.58
N GLY A 122 17.20 0.09 19.71
CA GLY A 122 16.11 -0.63 20.40
C GLY A 122 15.36 -1.64 19.53
N SER A 123 14.05 -1.78 19.76
CA SER A 123 13.19 -2.73 19.06
C SER A 123 12.93 -2.37 17.57
N ASN A 124 13.24 -1.14 17.17
CA ASN A 124 13.02 -0.66 15.80
C ASN A 124 14.32 -0.68 14.95
N ALA A 125 15.43 -1.19 15.50
CA ALA A 125 16.71 -1.30 14.82
C ALA A 125 16.63 -2.24 13.62
N LEU A 126 17.11 -1.84 12.44
CA LEU A 126 17.13 -2.71 11.27
C LEU A 126 17.94 -3.99 11.52
N GLY A 127 17.36 -5.14 11.17
CA GLY A 127 18.09 -6.41 11.13
C GLY A 127 19.16 -6.43 10.03
N THR A 128 20.06 -7.41 10.09
CA THR A 128 21.24 -7.51 9.22
C THR A 128 20.88 -7.46 7.73
N THR A 129 19.91 -8.29 7.30
CA THR A 129 19.47 -8.34 5.90
C THR A 129 18.95 -6.98 5.41
N LEU A 130 18.18 -6.26 6.24
CA LEU A 130 17.67 -4.93 5.90
C LEU A 130 18.79 -3.87 5.82
N ARG A 131 19.82 -3.98 6.66
CA ARG A 131 20.98 -3.08 6.62
C ARG A 131 21.77 -3.30 5.32
N ASP A 132 22.03 -4.55 4.96
CA ASP A 132 22.73 -4.90 3.71
C ASP A 132 21.92 -4.47 2.48
N ALA A 133 20.61 -4.70 2.51
CA ALA A 133 19.68 -4.23 1.47
C ALA A 133 19.71 -2.71 1.31
N LEU A 134 19.72 -1.96 2.41
CA LEU A 134 19.77 -0.49 2.39
C LEU A 134 21.09 0.05 1.82
N VAL A 135 22.22 -0.57 2.15
CA VAL A 135 23.52 -0.25 1.54
C VAL A 135 23.44 -0.45 0.03
N GLN A 136 22.92 -1.58 -0.43
CA GLN A 136 22.81 -1.87 -1.86
C GLN A 136 21.83 -0.93 -2.57
N ALA A 137 20.69 -0.58 -1.95
CA ALA A 137 19.73 0.35 -2.50
C ALA A 137 20.36 1.73 -2.74
N VAL A 138 21.04 2.30 -1.74
CA VAL A 138 21.71 3.61 -1.86
C VAL A 138 22.80 3.59 -2.93
N ASN A 139 23.61 2.53 -2.97
CA ASN A 139 24.64 2.38 -4.01
C ASN A 139 24.03 2.33 -5.42
N ARG A 140 22.88 1.66 -5.58
CA ARG A 140 22.18 1.58 -6.86
C ARG A 140 21.61 2.93 -7.30
N TYR A 141 20.93 3.65 -6.41
CA TYR A 141 20.45 5.00 -6.72
C TYR A 141 21.60 5.93 -7.13
N ASN A 142 22.75 5.86 -6.45
CA ASN A 142 23.92 6.67 -6.80
C ASN A 142 24.58 6.25 -8.13
N ALA A 143 24.50 4.97 -8.50
CA ALA A 143 25.04 4.47 -9.77
C ALA A 143 24.28 5.00 -11.00
N GLU A 144 23.03 5.46 -10.82
CA GLU A 144 22.22 6.05 -11.89
C GLU A 144 22.64 7.49 -12.25
N ASN A 145 23.54 8.12 -11.48
CA ASN A 145 24.10 9.45 -11.74
C ASN A 145 23.02 10.55 -11.97
N LEU A 146 22.04 10.58 -11.06
CA LEU A 146 20.91 11.51 -11.10
C LEU A 146 21.29 12.89 -10.55
N ALA A 147 20.44 13.90 -10.77
CA ALA A 147 20.57 15.18 -10.05
C ALA A 147 20.29 15.05 -8.53
N LEU A 148 19.79 13.89 -8.10
CA LEU A 148 19.73 13.48 -6.70
C LEU A 148 20.91 12.57 -6.37
N SER A 149 21.56 12.82 -5.25
CA SER A 149 22.57 11.91 -4.67
C SER A 149 22.11 11.44 -3.30
N PHE A 150 22.55 10.26 -2.89
CA PHE A 150 22.14 9.64 -1.63
C PHE A 150 23.36 9.39 -0.75
N THR A 151 23.26 9.75 0.52
CA THR A 151 24.26 9.39 1.54
C THR A 151 23.60 8.46 2.56
N LEU A 152 24.35 7.50 3.07
CA LEU A 152 23.86 6.53 4.04
C LEU A 152 24.66 6.62 5.34
N ALA A 153 23.95 6.66 6.45
CA ALA A 153 24.50 6.40 7.76
C ALA A 153 23.65 5.40 8.52
N PHE A 154 24.24 4.80 9.56
CA PHE A 154 23.52 3.98 10.53
C PHE A 154 23.65 4.61 11.90
N GLY A 155 22.55 4.66 12.65
CA GLY A 155 22.54 5.30 13.96
C GLY A 155 21.13 5.55 14.50
N THR A 156 21.05 6.41 15.51
CA THR A 156 19.80 6.72 16.21
C THR A 156 19.34 8.18 16.08
N ASN A 157 20.20 9.09 15.65
CA ASN A 157 19.85 10.51 15.48
C ASN A 157 19.15 10.76 14.13
N PHE A 158 17.84 10.53 14.10
CA PHE A 158 17.02 10.66 12.88
C PHE A 158 16.62 12.09 12.50
N ASN A 159 16.83 13.07 13.38
CA ASN A 159 16.40 14.46 13.15
C ASN A 159 17.16 15.09 11.98
N ALA A 160 18.45 14.77 11.85
CA ALA A 160 19.31 15.31 10.82
C ALA A 160 19.21 14.59 9.46
N TYR A 161 18.24 13.70 9.26
CA TYR A 161 18.14 12.89 8.04
C TYR A 161 16.83 13.13 7.29
N ASP A 162 16.92 13.05 5.97
CA ASP A 162 15.83 13.34 5.06
C ASP A 162 14.93 12.11 4.85
N ILE A 163 15.51 10.90 4.87
CA ILE A 163 14.81 9.61 4.88
C ILE A 163 15.33 8.76 6.04
N VAL A 164 14.43 8.11 6.78
CA VAL A 164 14.72 7.27 7.94
C VAL A 164 14.06 5.92 7.75
N VAL A 165 14.88 4.88 7.59
CA VAL A 165 14.46 3.50 7.43
C VAL A 165 14.55 2.80 8.77
N TYR A 166 13.41 2.32 9.28
CA TYR A 166 13.32 1.63 10.56
C TYR A 166 12.44 0.40 10.43
N GLN A 167 12.53 -0.54 11.37
CA GLN A 167 11.68 -1.72 11.36
C GLN A 167 10.62 -1.70 12.47
N VAL A 168 9.54 -2.44 12.27
CA VAL A 168 8.54 -2.77 13.30
C VAL A 168 8.45 -4.29 13.45
N SER A 169 8.32 -4.76 14.68
CA SER A 169 8.31 -6.19 14.99
C SER A 169 6.91 -6.79 14.83
N ASN A 170 6.59 -7.30 13.64
CA ASN A 170 5.30 -7.93 13.33
C ASN A 170 5.39 -9.22 12.49
N GLY A 171 6.59 -9.65 12.08
CA GLY A 171 6.83 -10.91 11.36
C GLY A 171 6.31 -10.94 9.92
N ALA A 172 5.56 -9.94 9.48
CA ALA A 172 5.05 -9.85 8.11
C ALA A 172 6.15 -9.46 7.12
N ILE A 173 5.96 -9.82 5.85
CA ILE A 173 6.77 -9.31 4.74
C ILE A 173 6.01 -8.12 4.16
N GLY A 174 6.67 -6.96 4.09
CA GLY A 174 6.11 -5.74 3.55
C GLY A 174 6.81 -4.52 4.15
N ALA A 175 6.50 -3.37 3.60
CA ALA A 175 6.94 -2.10 4.13
C ALA A 175 5.86 -1.06 3.85
N SER A 176 6.08 0.17 4.31
CA SER A 176 5.28 1.29 3.88
C SER A 176 6.05 2.60 3.96
N ALA A 177 5.82 3.45 2.98
CA ALA A 177 6.29 4.82 2.92
C ALA A 177 5.13 5.77 2.56
N GLY A 178 5.50 6.99 2.18
CA GLY A 178 4.62 8.04 1.71
C GLY A 178 5.31 8.83 0.60
N PHE A 179 4.65 9.89 0.16
CA PHE A 179 5.10 10.69 -0.99
C PHE A 179 5.76 12.00 -0.57
N PRO A 180 6.65 12.56 -1.41
CA PRO A 180 7.27 13.86 -1.18
C PRO A 180 6.25 14.99 -1.06
N SER A 181 6.63 16.06 -0.37
CA SER A 181 5.84 17.27 -0.21
C SER A 181 6.75 18.49 -0.07
N GLY A 182 6.34 19.63 -0.64
CA GLY A 182 7.09 20.89 -0.53
C GLY A 182 8.53 20.83 -1.05
N GLY A 183 8.82 19.94 -2.02
CA GLY A 183 10.18 19.75 -2.55
C GLY A 183 11.08 18.87 -1.67
N ALA A 184 10.60 18.37 -0.54
CA ALA A 184 11.31 17.44 0.35
C ALA A 184 10.85 15.99 0.13
N PRO A 185 11.76 15.00 0.30
CA PRO A 185 11.37 13.59 0.27
C PRO A 185 10.46 13.25 1.45
N TYR A 186 9.70 12.16 1.34
CA TYR A 186 8.99 11.61 2.50
C TYR A 186 9.99 11.04 3.52
N LYS A 187 9.79 11.35 4.80
CA LYS A 187 10.79 11.08 5.84
C LYS A 187 10.83 9.62 6.29
N TRP A 188 9.71 8.92 6.32
CA TRP A 188 9.60 7.67 7.08
C TRP A 188 9.44 6.44 6.18
N VAL A 189 10.32 5.46 6.34
CA VAL A 189 10.19 4.15 5.69
C VAL A 189 10.08 3.10 6.78
N ARG A 190 8.88 2.52 6.91
CA ARG A 190 8.58 1.48 7.90
C ARG A 190 8.74 0.11 7.27
N MET A 191 9.70 -0.67 7.74
CA MET A 191 9.92 -2.06 7.31
C MET A 191 9.25 -3.04 8.29
N ASN A 192 8.54 -4.04 7.78
CA ASN A 192 8.08 -5.14 8.62
C ASN A 192 9.25 -6.10 8.90
N SER A 193 9.36 -6.61 10.14
CA SER A 193 10.52 -7.43 10.54
C SER A 193 10.69 -8.73 9.75
N GLY A 194 9.60 -9.27 9.17
CA GLY A 194 9.64 -10.46 8.33
C GLY A 194 10.42 -10.28 7.03
N VAL A 195 10.65 -9.04 6.57
CA VAL A 195 11.52 -8.75 5.41
C VAL A 195 12.94 -9.26 5.61
N ASN A 196 13.45 -9.29 6.86
CA ASN A 196 14.78 -9.86 7.13
C ASN A 196 14.88 -11.34 6.76
N ASN A 197 13.76 -12.07 6.76
CA ASN A 197 13.68 -13.50 6.48
C ASN A 197 13.35 -13.79 5.01
N ALA A 198 13.01 -12.77 4.22
CA ALA A 198 12.64 -12.92 2.80
C ALA A 198 13.86 -13.08 1.88
N GLY A 199 15.08 -12.95 2.42
CA GLY A 199 16.33 -12.97 1.66
C GLY A 199 16.73 -11.59 1.15
N LEU A 200 18.03 -11.43 0.88
CA LEU A 200 18.65 -10.15 0.55
C LEU A 200 18.09 -9.51 -0.73
N GLN A 201 17.75 -10.32 -1.73
CA GLN A 201 17.19 -9.83 -2.99
C GLN A 201 15.81 -9.20 -2.80
N THR A 202 14.90 -9.89 -2.11
CA THR A 202 13.57 -9.37 -1.82
C THR A 202 13.64 -8.17 -0.87
N ALA A 203 14.51 -8.22 0.14
CA ALA A 203 14.74 -7.08 1.03
C ALA A 203 15.24 -5.84 0.25
N ARG A 204 16.20 -6.02 -0.67
CA ARG A 204 16.70 -4.95 -1.54
C ARG A 204 15.61 -4.39 -2.44
N HIS A 205 14.79 -5.26 -3.05
CA HIS A 205 13.65 -4.84 -3.85
C HIS A 205 12.73 -3.91 -3.05
N ILE A 206 12.28 -4.36 -1.88
CA ILE A 206 11.34 -3.59 -1.05
C ILE A 206 11.98 -2.27 -0.60
N VAL A 207 13.25 -2.26 -0.17
CA VAL A 207 13.89 -0.99 0.24
C VAL A 207 14.01 -0.01 -0.92
N MET A 208 14.40 -0.48 -2.12
CA MET A 208 14.49 0.39 -3.30
C MET A 208 13.12 0.94 -3.70
N HIS A 209 12.07 0.11 -3.62
CA HIS A 209 10.69 0.46 -3.88
C HIS A 209 10.19 1.59 -2.96
N GLU A 210 10.34 1.41 -1.64
CA GLU A 210 9.90 2.41 -0.66
C GLU A 210 10.68 3.74 -0.80
N MET A 211 11.98 3.67 -1.11
CA MET A 211 12.76 4.87 -1.44
C MET A 211 12.25 5.57 -2.70
N GLY A 212 11.74 4.82 -3.67
CA GLY A 212 11.11 5.34 -4.88
C GLY A 212 9.86 6.17 -4.54
N HIS A 213 9.01 5.65 -3.65
CA HIS A 213 7.86 6.41 -3.14
C HIS A 213 8.29 7.71 -2.45
N CYS A 214 9.34 7.67 -1.63
CA CYS A 214 9.84 8.86 -0.93
C CYS A 214 10.26 9.99 -1.86
N ILE A 215 10.64 9.67 -3.11
CA ILE A 215 11.02 10.64 -4.15
C ILE A 215 9.94 10.81 -5.24
N GLY A 216 8.74 10.29 -5.04
CA GLY A 216 7.57 10.59 -5.86
C GLY A 216 7.25 9.59 -6.96
N PHE A 217 7.91 8.43 -7.01
CA PHE A 217 7.45 7.33 -7.87
C PHE A 217 6.20 6.68 -7.32
N ARG A 218 5.34 6.23 -8.23
CA ARG A 218 4.16 5.43 -7.93
C ARG A 218 4.27 4.07 -8.55
N HIS A 219 3.35 3.19 -8.17
CA HIS A 219 3.35 1.88 -8.74
C HIS A 219 3.10 1.88 -10.25
N THR A 220 3.76 1.01 -10.99
CA THR A 220 3.58 0.90 -12.45
C THR A 220 2.26 0.22 -12.81
N ASP A 221 1.82 -0.70 -11.97
CA ASP A 221 0.51 -1.37 -12.05
C ASP A 221 -0.54 -0.70 -11.17
N TRP A 222 -0.36 0.60 -10.87
CA TRP A 222 -1.35 1.37 -10.12
C TRP A 222 -2.75 1.17 -10.70
N PHE A 223 -2.93 1.09 -12.02
CA PHE A 223 -4.26 0.95 -12.61
C PHE A 223 -4.95 -0.40 -12.35
N ASN A 224 -4.19 -1.42 -11.97
CA ASN A 224 -4.70 -2.75 -11.62
C ASN A 224 -3.61 -3.60 -10.93
N ARG A 225 -3.58 -3.57 -9.59
CA ARG A 225 -2.66 -4.38 -8.77
C ARG A 225 -2.83 -5.88 -8.96
N SER A 226 -3.97 -6.36 -9.47
CA SER A 226 -4.12 -7.80 -9.73
C SER A 226 -3.12 -8.32 -10.78
N ILE A 227 -2.50 -7.43 -11.57
CA ILE A 227 -1.46 -7.78 -12.54
C ILE A 227 -0.19 -8.29 -11.85
N SER A 228 0.26 -7.64 -10.77
CA SER A 228 1.45 -8.10 -10.03
C SER A 228 1.10 -8.93 -8.80
N CYS A 229 -0.03 -8.66 -8.15
CA CYS A 229 -0.42 -9.25 -6.87
C CYS A 229 -1.38 -10.45 -6.98
N GLY A 230 -1.87 -10.79 -8.19
CA GLY A 230 -2.87 -11.84 -8.42
C GLY A 230 -4.27 -11.54 -7.84
N SER A 231 -4.42 -10.45 -7.08
CA SER A 231 -5.66 -9.92 -6.53
C SER A 231 -5.48 -8.44 -6.21
N GLY A 232 -6.58 -7.71 -5.98
CA GLY A 232 -6.56 -6.26 -5.75
C GLY A 232 -7.12 -5.48 -6.93
N GLY A 233 -7.16 -4.15 -6.79
CA GLY A 233 -7.72 -3.24 -7.78
C GLY A 233 -6.75 -2.12 -8.14
N ASN A 234 -7.31 -1.03 -8.65
CA ASN A 234 -6.59 0.16 -9.11
C ASN A 234 -6.17 1.03 -7.91
N GLU A 235 -4.93 1.49 -7.74
CA GLU A 235 -4.43 2.53 -6.82
C GLU A 235 -4.65 3.97 -7.32
N GLY A 236 -5.16 4.14 -8.51
CA GLY A 236 -5.77 5.37 -8.98
C GLY A 236 -4.95 6.40 -9.68
N SER A 237 -5.62 7.23 -10.48
CA SER A 237 -5.03 8.36 -11.19
C SER A 237 -5.32 9.71 -10.56
N GLY A 238 -5.80 9.70 -9.31
CA GLY A 238 -6.27 10.86 -8.61
C GLY A 238 -5.17 11.87 -8.29
N SER A 239 -5.44 12.66 -7.28
CA SER A 239 -4.72 13.85 -6.88
C SER A 239 -3.36 13.73 -6.22
N ILE A 240 -2.95 12.50 -5.89
CA ILE A 240 -1.54 12.23 -5.63
C ILE A 240 -0.75 12.38 -6.94
N GLY A 241 -1.40 12.17 -8.09
CA GLY A 241 -0.83 12.15 -9.43
C GLY A 241 -0.64 10.72 -9.89
N ALA A 242 -1.02 10.42 -11.12
CA ALA A 242 -0.48 9.30 -11.89
C ALA A 242 -0.02 9.89 -13.22
N ILE A 243 1.00 10.75 -13.14
CA ILE A 243 1.55 11.38 -14.34
C ILE A 243 2.53 10.40 -14.95
N HIS A 244 2.24 10.00 -16.18
CA HIS A 244 3.18 9.27 -17.03
C HIS A 244 4.51 10.00 -17.08
N ILE A 245 5.61 9.28 -16.86
CA ILE A 245 6.95 9.80 -17.02
C ILE A 245 7.35 9.65 -18.49
N PRO A 246 7.52 10.75 -19.25
CA PRO A 246 7.90 10.70 -20.65
C PRO A 246 9.18 9.89 -20.88
N GLY A 247 9.24 9.18 -22.01
CA GLY A 247 10.38 8.31 -22.35
C GLY A 247 10.27 6.89 -21.77
N THR A 248 9.17 6.56 -21.09
CA THR A 248 8.86 5.20 -20.63
C THR A 248 7.70 4.61 -21.44
N PRO A 249 7.68 3.29 -21.68
CA PRO A 249 6.67 2.65 -22.52
C PRO A 249 5.29 2.74 -21.88
N THR A 250 4.26 2.60 -22.71
CA THR A 250 2.88 2.52 -22.25
C THR A 250 2.42 1.11 -21.90
N SER A 251 3.35 0.15 -21.90
CA SER A 251 3.12 -1.27 -21.69
C SER A 251 3.72 -1.73 -20.36
N PHE A 252 3.02 -2.62 -19.67
CA PHE A 252 3.42 -3.21 -18.39
C PHE A 252 4.88 -3.64 -18.32
N ASP A 253 5.60 -3.13 -17.32
CA ASP A 253 6.96 -3.53 -16.97
C ASP A 253 6.96 -4.52 -15.81
N ALA A 254 7.03 -5.82 -16.14
CA ALA A 254 7.08 -6.90 -15.15
C ALA A 254 8.36 -6.91 -14.29
N GLN A 255 9.37 -6.11 -14.65
CA GLN A 255 10.63 -6.03 -13.92
C GLN A 255 10.77 -4.72 -13.14
N SER A 256 9.79 -3.83 -13.18
CA SER A 256 9.88 -2.56 -12.46
C SER A 256 10.02 -2.79 -10.96
N ILE A 257 10.92 -2.01 -10.36
CA ILE A 257 11.07 -1.91 -8.91
C ILE A 257 9.82 -1.33 -8.26
N MET A 258 8.99 -0.60 -9.01
CA MET A 258 7.76 0.03 -8.56
C MET A 258 6.51 -0.85 -8.81
N LEU A 259 6.65 -2.16 -9.02
CA LEU A 259 5.48 -3.05 -9.01
C LEU A 259 4.89 -3.20 -7.62
N SER A 260 3.56 -3.13 -7.50
CA SER A 260 2.88 -3.21 -6.20
C SER A 260 3.07 -4.54 -5.46
N CYS A 261 3.45 -5.59 -6.18
CA CYS A 261 3.89 -6.88 -5.63
C CYS A 261 5.13 -7.43 -6.35
N GLY A 262 6.18 -6.62 -6.53
CA GLY A 262 7.40 -7.03 -7.25
C GLY A 262 8.34 -7.99 -6.50
N GLY A 263 8.09 -8.33 -5.24
CA GLY A 263 9.05 -9.07 -4.39
C GLY A 263 9.21 -10.57 -4.64
N LEU A 264 8.34 -11.20 -5.45
CA LEU A 264 8.28 -12.65 -5.64
C LEU A 264 8.87 -13.10 -7.01
N GLY A 265 10.08 -12.64 -7.33
CA GLY A 265 10.81 -13.10 -8.52
C GLY A 265 11.51 -12.02 -9.35
N THR A 266 11.38 -10.73 -8.99
CA THR A 266 12.17 -9.68 -9.65
C THR A 266 13.59 -9.63 -9.08
N PRO A 267 14.59 -9.19 -9.87
CA PRO A 267 15.99 -9.30 -9.49
C PRO A 267 16.41 -8.34 -8.37
N GLY A 268 15.53 -7.44 -7.91
CA GLY A 268 15.88 -6.35 -6.98
C GLY A 268 16.81 -5.33 -7.62
N GLU A 269 16.56 -5.01 -8.89
CA GLU A 269 17.35 -4.11 -9.74
C GLU A 269 16.40 -3.13 -10.43
N PHE A 270 16.89 -1.95 -10.80
CA PHE A 270 16.14 -1.07 -11.70
C PHE A 270 16.01 -1.71 -13.08
N SER A 271 14.79 -1.80 -13.57
CA SER A 271 14.50 -2.10 -14.97
C SER A 271 15.03 -0.99 -15.87
N ILE A 272 15.08 -1.26 -17.18
CA ILE A 272 15.44 -0.23 -18.17
C ILE A 272 14.49 0.99 -18.10
N TYR A 273 13.24 0.78 -17.72
CA TYR A 273 12.22 1.82 -17.66
C TYR A 273 12.25 2.56 -16.33
N ASP A 274 12.59 1.89 -15.22
CA ASP A 274 12.85 2.56 -13.95
C ASP A 274 14.01 3.57 -14.11
N ARG A 275 15.09 3.18 -14.80
CA ARG A 275 16.24 4.06 -15.08
C ARG A 275 15.86 5.24 -15.97
N ALA A 276 15.11 4.98 -17.04
CA ALA A 276 14.61 6.04 -17.92
C ALA A 276 13.75 7.04 -17.14
N ALA A 277 12.90 6.53 -16.24
CA ALA A 277 12.04 7.33 -15.40
C ALA A 277 12.83 8.17 -14.38
N LEU A 278 13.83 7.57 -13.72
CA LEU A 278 14.74 8.24 -12.81
C LEU A 278 15.49 9.38 -13.50
N ASN A 279 16.11 9.12 -14.66
CA ASN A 279 16.86 10.13 -15.41
C ASN A 279 15.96 11.27 -15.93
N PHE A 280 14.71 10.96 -16.30
CA PHE A 280 13.78 12.01 -16.70
C PHE A 280 13.43 12.93 -15.53
N LEU A 281 13.16 12.36 -14.35
CA LEU A 281 12.73 13.13 -13.19
C LEU A 281 13.87 13.81 -12.45
N TYR A 282 15.07 13.24 -12.43
CA TYR A 282 16.18 13.67 -11.59
C TYR A 282 17.47 13.80 -12.39
#